data_AF-A0A8J3KFX9-F1
#
_entry.id   AF-A0A8J3KFX9-F1
#
_cell.length_a   1.000
_cell.length_b   1.000
_cell.length_c   1.000
_cell.angle_alpha   90.00
_cell.angle_beta   90.00
_cell.angle_gamma   90.00
#
_symmetry.space_group_name_H-M   'P 1'
#
loop_
_entity.id
_entity.type
_entity.pdbx_description
1 polymer ?
#
loop_
_entity_poly.entity_id
_entity_poly.type
_entity_poly.pdbx_seq_one_letter_code
_entity_poly.pdbx_strand_id
1 'polypeptide(L)'
;MAARERAWRSEDSQLMDVERYRAFTALARDVVGRFGSRVDERTLRYLGSLAQGGEWGLAVAGLAAAIDAQQISITATDYADFERLFAFLEPERHWLDKLGEHIVAS
;
A
#
# COMPACT_ATOMS: atom_id res chain seq x y z
N MET A 1 -19.15 -15.67 -16.59
CA MET A 1 -18.13 -14.99 -15.76
C MET A 1 -18.58 -13.57 -15.38
N ALA A 2 -19.73 -13.40 -14.71
CA ALA A 2 -20.29 -12.07 -14.40
C ALA A 2 -20.87 -11.98 -12.96
N ALA A 3 -20.66 -13.03 -12.14
CA ALA A 3 -21.28 -13.14 -10.82
C ALA A 3 -20.31 -12.80 -9.66
N ARG A 4 -18.99 -12.91 -9.88
CA ARG A 4 -17.98 -12.59 -8.84
C ARG A 4 -17.71 -11.08 -8.68
N GLU A 5 -17.96 -10.27 -9.70
CA GLU A 5 -17.88 -8.79 -9.60
C GLU A 5 -19.03 -8.17 -8.80
N ARG A 6 -20.09 -8.92 -8.50
CA ARG A 6 -21.30 -8.40 -7.85
C ARG A 6 -21.24 -8.43 -6.33
N ALA A 7 -20.38 -9.28 -5.75
CA ALA A 7 -20.33 -9.50 -4.31
C ALA A 7 -19.49 -8.45 -3.54
N TRP A 8 -18.65 -7.66 -4.22
CA TRP A 8 -17.94 -6.53 -3.59
C TRP A 8 -18.81 -5.26 -3.51
N ARG A 9 -19.99 -5.25 -4.16
CA ARG A 9 -20.90 -4.09 -4.17
C ARG A 9 -21.91 -4.04 -3.03
N SER A 10 -21.84 -4.92 -2.03
CA SER A 10 -22.75 -4.84 -0.88
C SER A 10 -22.20 -3.91 0.20
N GLU A 11 -22.61 -2.65 0.07
CA GLU A 11 -23.38 -1.92 1.09
C GLU A 11 -22.72 -1.03 2.15
N ASP A 12 -21.40 -0.84 2.25
CA ASP A 12 -20.87 0.22 3.14
C ASP A 12 -19.59 0.96 2.73
N SER A 13 -18.94 0.59 1.63
CA SER A 13 -17.70 1.27 1.22
C SER A 13 -17.96 2.22 0.05
N GLN A 14 -17.92 3.51 0.37
CA GLN A 14 -17.90 4.63 -0.57
C GLN A 14 -17.11 4.27 -1.83
N LEU A 15 -17.76 4.34 -3.00
CA LEU A 15 -17.11 4.21 -4.29
C LEU A 15 -15.98 5.25 -4.36
N MET A 16 -14.73 4.79 -4.24
CA MET A 16 -13.61 5.60 -4.72
C MET A 16 -13.91 5.95 -6.18
N ASP A 17 -13.96 7.24 -6.48
CA ASP A 17 -14.04 7.72 -7.85
C ASP A 17 -12.96 7.01 -8.69
N VAL A 18 -13.28 6.64 -9.93
CA VAL A 18 -12.38 5.90 -10.83
C VAL A 18 -11.06 6.64 -11.00
N GLU A 19 -11.09 7.98 -11.07
CA GLU A 19 -9.87 8.79 -11.13
C GLU A 19 -9.06 8.70 -9.84
N ARG A 20 -9.75 8.72 -8.69
CA ARG A 20 -9.15 8.56 -7.37
C ARG A 20 -8.50 7.18 -7.22
N TYR A 21 -9.14 6.13 -7.71
CA TYR A 21 -8.61 4.77 -7.72
C TYR A 21 -7.41 4.61 -8.65
N ARG A 22 -7.44 5.24 -9.82
CA ARG A 22 -6.28 5.28 -10.73
C ARG A 22 -5.10 6.01 -10.10
N ALA A 23 -5.33 7.15 -9.46
CA ALA A 23 -4.27 7.89 -8.76
C ALA A 23 -3.66 7.05 -7.61
N PHE A 24 -4.51 6.41 -6.81
CA PHE A 24 -4.07 5.51 -5.75
C PHE A 24 -3.23 4.35 -6.27
N THR A 25 -3.73 3.59 -7.25
CA THR A 25 -3.02 2.43 -7.81
C THR A 25 -1.70 2.81 -8.49
N ALA A 26 -1.64 3.97 -9.15
CA ALA A 26 -0.41 4.49 -9.72
C ALA A 26 0.64 4.79 -8.64
N LEU A 27 0.25 5.48 -7.57
CA LEU A 27 1.15 5.76 -6.45
C LEU A 27 1.58 4.48 -5.72
N ALA A 28 0.64 3.56 -5.47
CA ALA A 28 0.91 2.29 -4.80
C ALA A 28 1.92 1.46 -5.60
N ARG A 29 1.78 1.43 -6.93
CA ARG A 29 2.73 0.76 -7.82
C ARG A 29 4.12 1.37 -7.76
N ASP A 30 4.22 2.70 -7.75
CA ASP A 30 5.50 3.40 -7.64
C ASP A 30 6.19 3.07 -6.30
N VAL A 31 5.47 3.23 -5.19
CA VAL A 31 6.00 2.95 -3.84
C VAL A 31 6.42 1.49 -3.72
N VAL A 32 5.56 0.52 -4.06
CA VAL A 32 5.92 -0.91 -4.00
C VAL A 32 7.13 -1.21 -4.90
N GLY A 33 7.22 -0.60 -6.08
CA GLY A 33 8.35 -0.75 -6.99
C GLY A 33 9.67 -0.26 -6.38
N ARG A 34 9.68 0.93 -5.74
CA ARG A 34 10.87 1.51 -5.11
C ARG A 34 11.42 0.68 -3.95
N PHE A 35 10.54 0.00 -3.22
CA PHE A 35 10.93 -0.86 -2.11
C PHE A 35 11.27 -2.30 -2.52
N GLY A 36 11.10 -2.67 -3.80
CA GLY A 36 11.24 -4.04 -4.25
C GLY A 36 12.62 -4.67 -4.02
N SER A 37 13.69 -3.88 -3.96
CA SER A 37 15.06 -4.33 -3.64
C SER A 37 15.41 -4.27 -2.15
N ARG A 38 14.50 -3.75 -1.31
CA ARG A 38 14.75 -3.42 0.10
C ARG A 38 14.07 -4.41 1.05
N VAL A 39 13.02 -5.08 0.57
CA VAL A 39 12.33 -6.15 1.29
C VAL A 39 12.86 -7.51 0.85
N ASP A 40 12.75 -8.52 1.72
CA ASP A 40 13.11 -9.89 1.38
C ASP A 40 12.27 -10.48 0.22
N GLU A 41 12.82 -11.50 -0.45
CA GLU A 41 12.22 -12.11 -1.65
C GLU A 41 10.83 -12.73 -1.40
N ARG A 42 10.58 -13.26 -0.20
CA ARG A 42 9.28 -13.84 0.14
C ARG A 42 8.23 -12.74 0.25
N THR A 43 8.56 -11.66 0.93
CA THR A 43 7.71 -10.47 1.00
C THR A 43 7.46 -9.90 -0.39
N LEU A 44 8.50 -9.73 -1.22
CA LEU A 44 8.35 -9.22 -2.58
C LEU A 44 7.38 -10.06 -3.41
N ARG A 45 7.49 -11.40 -3.36
CA ARG A 45 6.57 -12.31 -4.07
C ARG A 45 5.14 -12.17 -3.57
N TYR A 46 4.95 -12.05 -2.26
CA TYR A 46 3.64 -11.83 -1.67
C TYR A 46 3.00 -10.52 -2.15
N LEU A 47 3.72 -9.40 -2.06
CA LEU A 47 3.26 -8.09 -2.55
C LEU A 47 2.95 -8.11 -4.04
N GLY A 48 3.80 -8.76 -4.84
CA GLY A 48 3.59 -8.95 -6.27
C GLY A 48 2.31 -9.72 -6.58
N SER A 49 1.98 -10.76 -5.80
CA SER A 49 0.75 -11.54 -5.97
C SER A 49 -0.51 -10.72 -5.69
N LEU A 50 -0.48 -9.87 -4.65
CA LEU A 50 -1.57 -8.95 -4.34
C LEU A 50 -1.76 -7.90 -5.44
N ALA A 51 -0.66 -7.29 -5.88
CA ALA A 51 -0.68 -6.31 -6.97
C ALA A 51 -1.22 -6.89 -8.29
N GLN A 52 -0.85 -8.14 -8.63
CA GLN A 52 -1.41 -8.84 -9.80
C GLN A 52 -2.90 -9.14 -9.67
N GLY A 53 -3.38 -9.36 -8.46
CA GLY A 53 -4.81 -9.51 -8.14
C GLY A 53 -5.60 -8.20 -8.12
N GLY A 54 -4.93 -7.04 -8.25
CA GLY A 54 -5.55 -5.72 -8.10
C GLY A 54 -5.74 -5.26 -6.64
N GLU A 55 -5.25 -6.05 -5.68
CA GLU A 55 -5.38 -5.84 -4.24
C GLU A 55 -4.32 -4.85 -3.72
N TRP A 56 -4.26 -3.67 -4.32
CA TRP A 56 -3.23 -2.65 -4.03
C TRP A 56 -3.25 -2.15 -2.59
N GLY A 57 -4.43 -2.08 -1.95
CA GLY A 57 -4.53 -1.71 -0.53
C GLY A 57 -3.78 -2.70 0.37
N LEU A 58 -3.99 -4.00 0.14
CA LEU A 58 -3.29 -5.06 0.88
C LEU A 58 -1.80 -5.07 0.57
N ALA A 59 -1.41 -4.78 -0.69
CA ALA A 59 0.00 -4.69 -1.05
C ALA A 59 0.71 -3.54 -0.32
N VAL A 60 0.06 -2.37 -0.21
CA VAL A 60 0.63 -1.22 0.52
C VAL A 60 0.72 -1.51 2.02
N ALA A 61 -0.33 -2.05 2.64
CA ALA A 61 -0.31 -2.41 4.07
C ALA A 61 0.75 -3.48 4.37
N GLY A 62 0.86 -4.50 3.51
CA GLY A 62 1.90 -5.53 3.62
C GLY A 62 3.32 -4.97 3.48
N LEU A 63 3.51 -3.96 2.61
CA LEU A 63 4.80 -3.28 2.50
C LEU A 63 5.13 -2.50 3.78
N ALA A 64 4.17 -1.76 4.35
CA ALA A 64 4.40 -1.04 5.60
C ALA A 64 4.75 -1.99 6.76
N ALA A 65 4.06 -3.13 6.84
CA ALA A 65 4.39 -4.19 7.78
C ALA A 65 5.81 -4.75 7.58
N ALA A 66 6.24 -4.91 6.33
CA ALA A 66 7.58 -5.37 6.02
C ALA A 66 8.65 -4.34 6.39
N ILE A 67 8.40 -3.06 6.13
CA ILE A 67 9.28 -1.96 6.53
C ILE A 67 9.51 -1.99 8.06
N ASP A 68 8.42 -2.12 8.82
CA ASP A 68 8.51 -2.19 10.29
C ASP A 68 9.23 -3.47 10.75
N ALA A 69 8.83 -4.64 10.26
CA ALA A 69 9.41 -5.92 10.68
C ALA A 69 10.90 -6.05 10.32
N GLN A 70 11.32 -5.46 9.21
CA GLN A 70 12.70 -5.54 8.71
C GLN A 70 13.53 -4.31 9.07
N GLN A 71 12.95 -3.34 9.79
CA GLN A 71 13.61 -2.10 10.21
C GLN A 71 14.22 -1.35 9.02
N ILE A 72 13.47 -1.28 7.92
CA ILE A 72 13.92 -0.62 6.69
C ILE A 72 13.79 0.89 6.89
N SER A 73 14.91 1.61 6.90
CA SER A 73 14.88 3.07 6.98
C SER A 73 14.09 3.68 5.81
N ILE A 74 13.37 4.77 6.00
CA ILE A 74 12.67 5.46 4.92
C ILE A 74 13.04 6.94 4.88
N THR A 75 12.88 7.57 3.74
CA THR A 75 13.05 9.03 3.63
C THR A 75 11.77 9.76 4.01
N ALA A 76 11.86 11.06 4.29
CA ALA A 76 10.67 11.90 4.48
C ALA A 76 9.74 11.91 3.24
N THR A 77 10.31 11.76 2.03
CA THR A 77 9.52 11.64 0.80
C THR A 77 8.75 10.32 0.75
N ASP A 78 9.40 9.21 1.11
CA ASP A 78 8.72 7.90 1.20
C ASP A 78 7.56 7.96 2.19
N TYR A 79 7.80 8.58 3.35
CA TYR A 79 6.78 8.78 4.38
C TYR A 79 5.59 9.61 3.86
N ALA A 80 5.83 10.72 3.18
CA ALA A 80 4.78 11.55 2.60
C ALA A 80 3.94 10.80 1.54
N ASP A 81 4.55 9.88 0.79
CA ASP A 81 3.82 9.01 -0.14
C ASP A 81 2.98 7.97 0.60
N PHE A 82 3.45 7.42 1.73
CA PHE A 82 2.61 6.59 2.60
C PHE A 82 1.45 7.37 3.22
N GLU A 83 1.65 8.62 3.64
CA GLU A 83 0.55 9.48 4.11
C GLU A 83 -0.54 9.62 3.06
N ARG A 84 -0.14 9.86 1.80
CA ARG A 84 -1.07 9.93 0.67
C ARG A 84 -1.78 8.60 0.44
N LEU A 85 -1.06 7.48 0.47
CA LEU A 85 -1.65 6.15 0.28
C LEU A 85 -2.65 5.80 1.39
N PHE A 86 -2.30 6.04 2.66
CA PHE A 86 -3.16 5.73 3.79
C PHE A 86 -4.32 6.71 3.97
N ALA A 87 -4.29 7.89 3.32
CA ALA A 87 -5.47 8.73 3.17
C ALA A 87 -6.58 8.08 2.32
N PHE A 88 -6.27 7.05 1.52
CA PHE A 88 -7.26 6.22 0.81
C PHE A 88 -7.64 4.95 1.57
N LEU A 89 -6.83 4.55 2.55
CA LEU A 89 -6.95 3.31 3.31
C LEU A 89 -7.14 3.64 4.79
N GLU A 90 -8.25 4.31 5.14
CA GLU A 90 -8.49 4.81 6.51
C GLU A 90 -8.22 3.77 7.63
N PRO A 91 -8.60 2.48 7.50
CA PRO A 91 -8.29 1.47 8.52
C PRO A 91 -6.79 1.24 8.77
N GLU A 92 -5.96 1.51 7.76
CA GLU A 92 -4.53 1.21 7.76
C GLU A 92 -3.67 2.42 8.20
N ARG A 93 -4.28 3.55 8.57
CA ARG A 93 -3.55 4.76 9.00
C ARG A 93 -2.66 4.54 10.21
N HIS A 94 -2.93 3.51 11.02
CA HIS A 94 -2.09 3.12 12.16
C HIS A 94 -0.64 2.80 11.76
N TRP A 95 -0.40 2.41 10.50
CA TRP A 95 0.96 2.20 9.99
C TRP A 95 1.79 3.48 9.91
N LEU A 96 1.17 4.66 9.82
CA LEU A 96 1.91 5.93 9.75
C LEU A 96 2.73 6.17 11.00
N ASP A 97 2.18 5.91 12.18
CA ASP A 97 2.90 6.08 13.44
C ASP A 97 4.16 5.20 13.46
N LYS A 98 4.04 3.96 12.96
CA LYS A 98 5.16 3.02 12.84
C LYS A 98 6.19 3.47 11.83
N LEU A 99 5.76 3.83 10.62
CA LEU A 99 6.67 4.28 9.57
C LEU A 99 7.43 5.56 9.96
N GLY A 100 6.83 6.42 10.77
CA GLY A 100 7.48 7.62 11.31
C GLY A 100 8.73 7.31 12.14
N GLU A 101 8.76 6.16 12.82
CA GLU A 101 9.93 5.71 13.60
C GLU A 101 11.13 5.34 12.72
N HIS A 102 10.90 5.07 11.42
CA HIS A 102 11.94 4.63 10.47
C HIS A 102 12.49 5.77 9.60
N ILE A 103 12.02 7.02 9.78
CA ILE A 103 12.47 8.16 8.98
C ILE A 103 13.92 8.50 9.31
N VAL A 104 14.80 8.45 8.31
CA VAL A 104 16.15 8.99 8.41
C VAL A 104 16.20 10.40 7.84
N ALA A 105 16.80 11.33 8.59
CA ALA A 105 17.08 12.68 8.09
C ALA A 105 18.14 12.57 6.98
N SER A 106 17.76 12.96 5.77
CA SER A 106 18.69 13.12 4.64
C SER A 106 19.62 14.30 4.83
#